data_AF-A0A3P5XVV7-F1
#
_entry.id   AF-A0A3P5XVV7-F1
#
_cell.length_a   1.000
_cell.length_b   1.000
_cell.length_c   1.000
_cell.angle_alpha   90.00
_cell.angle_beta   90.00
_cell.angle_gamma   90.00
#
_symmetry.space_group_name_H-M   'P 1'
#
loop_
_entity.id
_entity.type
_entity.pdbx_description
1 polymer ?
#
loop_
_entity_poly.entity_id
_entity_poly.type
_entity_poly.pdbx_seq_one_letter_code
_entity_poly.pdbx_strand_id
1 'polypeptide(L)'
;MTTQTITVTRLADLRFGDRIKSWDGRPYNPPRRVVSELGTITAGSPVQGVRLQNPNPTSPIELVLYPSQMDGRRLEVERETFDPA
;
A
#
# COMPACT_ATOMS: atom_id res chain seq x y z
N MET A 1 -8.97 18.63 -3.06
CA MET A 1 -8.50 17.23 -3.01
C MET A 1 -9.72 16.33 -3.10
N THR A 2 -9.75 15.44 -4.07
CA THR A 2 -10.83 14.46 -4.25
C THR A 2 -10.30 13.08 -3.94
N THR A 3 -11.10 12.25 -3.26
CA THR A 3 -10.74 10.85 -3.02
C THR A 3 -11.39 9.98 -4.08
N GLN A 4 -10.59 9.18 -4.77
CA GLN A 4 -11.07 8.20 -5.75
C GLN A 4 -10.75 6.78 -5.28
N THR A 5 -11.69 5.85 -5.49
CA THR A 5 -11.40 4.42 -5.34
C THR A 5 -10.94 3.88 -6.68
N ILE A 6 -9.75 3.29 -6.72
CA ILE A 6 -9.17 2.65 -7.90
C ILE A 6 -8.85 1.18 -7.62
N THR A 7 -8.73 0.40 -8.69
CA THR A 7 -8.15 -0.94 -8.62
C THR A 7 -6.70 -0.90 -9.06
N VAL A 8 -5.81 -1.44 -8.24
CA VAL A 8 -4.38 -1.62 -8.51
C VAL A 8 -4.08 -3.11 -8.56
N THR A 9 -3.21 -3.54 -9.47
CA THR A 9 -2.78 -4.95 -9.59
C THR A 9 -1.26 -5.15 -9.48
N ARG A 10 -0.49 -4.07 -9.39
CA ARG A 10 0.96 -4.11 -9.15
C ARG A 10 1.30 -3.21 -7.97
N LEU A 11 2.12 -3.69 -7.04
CA LEU A 11 2.54 -2.89 -5.90
C LEU A 11 3.30 -1.62 -6.30
N ALA A 12 3.97 -1.64 -7.46
CA ALA A 12 4.64 -0.47 -8.02
C ALA A 12 3.69 0.70 -8.35
N ASP A 13 2.39 0.44 -8.49
CA ASP A 13 1.41 1.49 -8.78
C ASP A 13 0.84 2.13 -7.48
N LEU A 14 1.18 1.61 -6.30
CA LEU A 14 0.82 2.20 -5.00
C LEU A 14 1.67 3.44 -4.73
N ARG A 15 1.05 4.44 -4.10
CA ARG A 15 1.65 5.73 -3.78
C ARG A 15 1.63 5.98 -2.29
N PHE A 16 2.53 6.84 -1.82
CA PHE A 16 2.47 7.32 -0.44
C PHE A 16 1.08 7.89 -0.12
N GLY A 17 0.52 7.50 1.02
CA GLY A 17 -0.78 7.98 1.49
C GLY A 17 -1.99 7.17 1.00
N ASP A 18 -1.83 6.33 -0.03
CA ASP A 18 -2.89 5.42 -0.48
C ASP A 18 -3.47 4.58 0.68
N ARG A 19 -4.78 4.35 0.67
CA ARG A 19 -5.47 3.51 1.65
C ARG A 19 -6.01 2.25 0.98
N ILE A 20 -5.37 1.13 1.23
CA ILE A 20 -5.78 -0.18 0.71
C ILE A 20 -7.00 -0.66 1.49
N LYS A 21 -8.15 -0.72 0.83
CA LYS A 21 -9.42 -1.16 1.40
C LYS A 21 -9.60 -2.66 1.37
N SER A 22 -9.17 -3.32 0.30
CA SER A 22 -9.37 -4.76 0.14
C SER A 22 -8.28 -5.39 -0.72
N TRP A 23 -8.08 -6.68 -0.51
CA TRP A 23 -7.18 -7.54 -1.26
C TRP A 23 -7.94 -8.77 -1.75
N ASP A 24 -8.07 -8.93 -3.06
CA ASP A 24 -8.88 -9.98 -3.72
C ASP A 24 -10.29 -10.10 -3.11
N GLY A 25 -10.92 -8.95 -2.86
CA GLY A 25 -12.24 -8.85 -2.25
C GLY A 25 -12.28 -9.06 -0.73
N ARG A 26 -11.15 -9.39 -0.09
CA ARG A 26 -11.06 -9.48 1.38
C ARG A 26 -10.80 -8.08 1.96
N PRO A 27 -11.71 -7.52 2.76
CA PRO A 27 -11.55 -6.16 3.28
C PRO A 27 -10.48 -6.09 4.38
N TYR A 28 -9.73 -4.99 4.38
CA TYR A 28 -8.95 -4.54 5.52
C TYR A 28 -9.81 -3.63 6.39
N ASN A 29 -9.90 -3.95 7.68
CA ASN A 29 -10.56 -3.10 8.68
C ASN A 29 -9.63 -2.85 9.88
N PRO A 30 -9.11 -1.63 10.07
CA PRO A 30 -9.23 -0.47 9.19
C PRO A 30 -8.44 -0.65 7.87
N PRO A 31 -8.70 0.18 6.83
CA PRO A 31 -7.87 0.21 5.61
C PRO A 31 -6.39 0.42 5.93
N ARG A 32 -5.50 -0.22 5.16
CA ARG A 32 -4.05 -0.11 5.36
C ARG A 32 -3.49 1.09 4.63
N ARG A 33 -2.80 1.99 5.35
CA ARG A 33 -2.19 3.17 4.76
C ARG A 33 -0.77 2.88 4.27
N VAL A 34 -0.45 3.27 3.04
CA VAL A 34 0.91 3.21 2.50
C VAL A 34 1.74 4.35 3.07
N VAL A 35 2.90 4.03 3.65
CA VAL A 35 3.84 5.02 4.24
C VAL A 35 5.21 5.05 3.56
N SER A 36 5.49 4.05 2.72
CA SER A 36 6.64 4.05 1.82
C SER A 36 6.24 3.33 0.55
N GLU A 37 6.48 3.97 -0.59
CA GLU A 37 6.32 3.37 -1.92
C GLU A 37 7.29 2.20 -2.10
N LEU A 38 7.14 1.48 -3.22
CA LEU A 38 7.94 0.31 -3.53
C LEU A 38 9.44 0.67 -3.54
N GLY A 39 10.21 0.04 -2.65
CA GLY A 39 11.64 0.27 -2.54
C GLY A 39 12.33 -0.82 -1.70
N THR A 40 13.65 -0.70 -1.53
CA THR A 40 14.42 -1.67 -0.74
C THR A 40 13.97 -1.68 0.73
N ILE A 41 13.68 -2.87 1.27
CA ILE A 41 13.21 -3.01 2.66
C ILE A 41 14.32 -2.79 3.70
N THR A 42 15.57 -2.92 3.28
CA THR A 42 16.76 -2.62 4.07
C THR A 42 17.83 -2.13 3.10
N ALA A 43 18.67 -1.19 3.53
CA ALA A 43 19.78 -0.71 2.70
C ALA A 43 20.66 -1.89 2.26
N GLY A 44 20.94 -1.98 0.96
CA GLY A 44 21.72 -3.08 0.37
C GLY A 44 20.95 -4.39 0.15
N SER A 45 19.69 -4.49 0.58
CA SER A 45 18.86 -5.67 0.31
C SER A 45 18.34 -5.65 -1.14
N PRO A 46 18.41 -6.77 -1.89
CA PRO A 46 17.77 -6.88 -3.19
C PRO A 46 16.23 -6.98 -3.08
N VAL A 47 15.70 -7.18 -1.87
CA VAL A 47 14.27 -7.37 -1.64
C VAL A 47 13.57 -6.01 -1.61
N GLN A 48 12.55 -5.88 -2.47
CA GLN A 48 11.70 -4.70 -2.56
C GLN A 48 10.33 -4.95 -1.93
N GLY A 49 9.77 -3.92 -1.31
CA GLY A 49 8.44 -3.96 -0.72
C GLY A 49 7.83 -2.59 -0.51
N VAL A 50 6.51 -2.56 -0.30
CA VAL A 50 5.75 -1.36 0.07
C VAL A 50 5.49 -1.41 1.56
N ARG A 51 5.84 -0.35 2.31
CA ARG A 51 5.59 -0.31 3.76
C ARG A 51 4.23 0.27 4.07
N LEU A 52 3.56 -0.35 5.03
CA LEU A 52 2.27 0.07 5.55
C LEU A 52 2.42 0.67 6.94
N GLN A 53 1.53 1.60 7.26
CA GLN A 53 1.41 2.10 8.62
C GLN A 53 1.01 0.94 9.55
N ASN A 54 1.74 0.81 10.65
CA ASN A 54 1.37 -0.13 11.70
C ASN A 54 0.13 0.40 12.45
N PRO A 55 -0.96 -0.36 12.57
CA PRO A 55 -2.11 0.07 13.38
C PRO A 55 -1.75 0.20 14.86
N ASN A 56 -0.79 -0.59 15.33
CA ASN A 56 -0.24 -0.45 16.66
C ASN A 56 1.14 0.24 16.57
N PRO A 57 1.27 1.52 16.96
CA PRO A 57 2.53 2.26 16.85
C PRO A 57 3.63 1.74 17.78
N THR A 58 3.29 0.95 18.81
CA THR A 58 4.30 0.34 19.71
C THR A 58 4.75 -1.04 19.25
N SER A 59 4.13 -1.60 18.20
CA SER A 59 4.51 -2.91 17.68
C SER A 59 5.84 -2.82 16.91
N PRO A 60 6.83 -3.68 17.22
CA PRO A 60 8.09 -3.71 16.50
C PRO A 60 8.00 -4.40 15.14
N ILE A 61 6.85 -5.00 14.81
CA ILE A 61 6.67 -5.76 13.56
C ILE A 61 6.32 -4.77 12.45
N GLU A 62 7.22 -4.61 11.48
CA GLU A 62 6.92 -3.87 10.25
C GLU A 62 5.89 -4.61 9.40
N LEU A 63 4.95 -3.86 8.83
CA LEU A 63 4.00 -4.37 7.85
C LEU A 63 4.49 -4.00 6.46
N VAL A 64 4.95 -5.01 5.72
CA VAL A 64 5.49 -4.85 4.37
C VAL A 64 4.74 -5.76 3.40
N LEU A 65 4.34 -5.21 2.26
CA LEU A 65 3.77 -5.95 1.14
C LEU A 65 4.87 -6.22 0.11
N TYR A 66 4.96 -7.47 -0.35
CA TYR A 66 5.98 -7.90 -1.31
C TYR A 66 5.36 -8.15 -2.69
N PRO A 67 6.03 -7.73 -3.79
CA PRO A 67 5.54 -7.97 -5.14
C PRO A 67 5.21 -9.43 -5.41
N SER A 68 6.06 -10.35 -4.96
CA SER A 68 5.87 -11.80 -5.10
C SER A 68 4.59 -12.36 -4.46
N GLN A 69 3.99 -11.63 -3.51
CA GLN A 69 2.77 -12.06 -2.82
C GLN A 69 1.52 -11.43 -3.43
N MET A 70 1.65 -10.23 -3.99
CA MET A 70 0.51 -9.36 -4.27
C MET A 70 0.37 -8.95 -5.73
N ASP A 71 1.44 -8.97 -6.52
CA ASP A 71 1.33 -8.63 -7.93
C ASP A 71 0.43 -9.63 -8.66
N GLY A 72 -0.39 -9.10 -9.57
CA GLY A 72 -1.43 -9.86 -10.29
C GLY A 72 -2.73 -10.02 -9.49
N ARG A 73 -2.78 -9.59 -8.23
CA ARG A 73 -3.99 -9.63 -7.39
C ARG A 73 -4.68 -8.28 -7.35
N ARG A 74 -5.99 -8.27 -7.11
CA ARG A 74 -6.78 -7.04 -7.07
C ARG A 74 -6.64 -6.36 -5.72
N LEU A 75 -6.11 -5.14 -5.72
CA LEU A 75 -6.11 -4.23 -4.58
C LEU A 75 -7.11 -3.10 -4.84
N GLU A 76 -8.08 -2.93 -3.96
CA GLU A 76 -8.93 -1.74 -3.99
C GLU A 76 -8.33 -0.67 -3.09
N VAL A 77 -8.09 0.51 -3.66
CA VAL A 77 -7.30 1.56 -3.04
C VAL A 77 -8.07 2.87 -3.10
N GLU A 78 -8.20 3.56 -1.97
CA GLU A 78 -8.56 4.98 -1.94
C GLU A 78 -7.31 5.82 -2.10
N ARG A 79 -7.33 6.71 -3.10
CA ARG A 79 -6.25 7.63 -3.40
C ARG A 79 -6.76 9.06 -3.38
N GLU A 80 -6.02 9.94 -2.73
CA GLU A 80 -6.23 11.37 -2.83
C GLU A 80 -5.60 11.86 -4.15
N THR A 81 -6.40 12.45 -5.01
CA THR A 81 -5.92 13.18 -6.18
C THR A 81 -6.00 14.67 -5.90
N PHE A 82 -4.89 15.34 -6.20
CA PHE A 82 -4.91 16.79 -6.34
C PHE A 82 -5.42 17.09 -7.74
N ASP A 83 -6.56 17.76 -7.83
CA ASP A 83 -7.05 18.36 -9.06
C ASP A 83 -6.53 19.80 -9.09
N PRO A 84 -5.49 20.12 -9.89
CA PRO A 84 -5.05 21.48 -10.06
C PRO A 84 -6.05 22.18 -11.00
N ALA A 85 -7.16 22.64 -10.44
CA ALA A 85 -8.04 23.61 -11.12
C ALA A 85 -7.28 24.91 -11.43
#